data_AF-A0A2J8ILV3-F1
#
_entry.id   AF-A0A2J8ILV3-F1
#
_cell.length_a   1.000
_cell.length_b   1.000
_cell.length_c   1.000
_cell.angle_alpha   90.00
_cell.angle_beta   90.00
_cell.angle_gamma   90.00
#
_symmetry.space_group_name_H-M   'P 1'
#
loop_
_entity.id
_entity.type
_entity.pdbx_description
1 polymer ?
#
loop_
_entity_poly.entity_id
_entity_poly.type
_entity_poly.pdbx_seq_one_letter_code
_entity_poly.pdbx_strand_id
1 'polypeptide(L)'
;MSYCDESRLSNLLRRITPENDRDRRLATVKQLKEFIQQPENKLVLVKQLDNILAAVHDVLNESSELLQELRQEGAGCLGLLCASLSYEAEKIFKWIFSKFSSSAKDEVKLLYLCAAYKALETVGEKKAFSSVMQLVMTSLQSILENVDTPELLCRCVKCILLVARCYPHIFSTNFRGGCRVWSHFG
;
A
#
# COMPACT_ATOMS: atom_id res chain seq x y z
N MET A 1 -29.20 -4.00 2.95
CA MET A 1 -28.02 -4.63 2.33
C MET A 1 -26.72 -4.31 3.09
N SER A 2 -26.47 -3.06 3.51
CA SER A 2 -25.25 -2.65 4.26
C SER A 2 -24.85 -3.50 5.48
N TYR A 3 -25.79 -4.04 6.26
CA TYR A 3 -25.48 -4.85 7.46
C TYR A 3 -24.83 -6.21 7.09
N CYS A 4 -25.22 -6.79 5.95
CA CYS A 4 -24.66 -8.06 5.48
C CYS A 4 -23.19 -7.88 5.10
N ASP A 5 -22.88 -6.82 4.37
CA ASP A 5 -21.52 -6.51 3.90
C ASP A 5 -20.58 -6.13 5.06
N GLU A 6 -21.09 -5.40 6.07
CA GLU A 6 -20.36 -5.13 7.31
C GLU A 6 -20.02 -6.44 8.03
N SER A 7 -20.99 -7.35 8.22
CA SER A 7 -20.74 -8.65 8.86
C SER A 7 -19.77 -9.53 8.07
N ARG A 8 -19.86 -9.52 6.73
CA ARG A 8 -18.95 -10.24 5.84
C ARG A 8 -17.53 -9.73 5.99
N LEU A 9 -17.34 -8.41 5.97
CA LEU A 9 -16.02 -7.81 6.18
C LEU A 9 -15.47 -8.15 7.57
N SER A 10 -16.26 -7.99 8.64
CA SER A 10 -15.82 -8.34 9.99
C SER A 10 -15.39 -9.81 10.11
N ASN A 11 -16.08 -10.73 9.43
CA ASN A 11 -15.70 -12.14 9.40
C ASN A 11 -14.37 -12.37 8.66
N LEU A 12 -14.13 -11.69 7.53
CA LEU A 12 -12.85 -11.76 6.82
C LEU A 12 -11.71 -11.21 7.69
N LEU A 13 -11.92 -10.05 8.32
CA LEU A 13 -10.93 -9.41 9.20
C LEU A 13 -10.63 -10.23 10.45
N ARG A 14 -11.59 -11.01 10.96
CA ARG A 14 -11.34 -11.93 12.07
C ARG A 14 -10.48 -13.12 11.63
N ARG A 15 -10.79 -13.73 10.49
CA ARG A 15 -10.15 -14.98 10.01
C ARG A 15 -8.76 -14.78 9.42
N ILE A 16 -8.40 -13.55 9.04
CA ILE A 16 -7.06 -13.23 8.55
C ILE A 16 -6.03 -13.13 9.69
N THR A 17 -6.48 -12.88 10.93
CA THR A 17 -5.62 -12.85 12.13
C THR A 17 -5.01 -14.23 12.42
N PRO A 18 -4.02 -14.35 13.30
CA PRO A 18 -3.27 -15.59 13.50
C PRO A 18 -4.18 -16.79 13.82
N GLU A 19 -4.36 -17.66 12.83
CA GLU A 19 -4.91 -19.02 12.94
C GLU A 19 -3.81 -20.02 12.50
N ASN A 20 -3.85 -21.26 13.01
CA ASN A 20 -2.83 -22.27 12.72
C ASN A 20 -2.80 -22.77 11.26
N ASP A 21 -3.80 -22.41 10.43
CA ASP A 21 -3.92 -22.87 9.04
C ASP A 21 -3.55 -21.75 8.06
N ARG A 22 -2.34 -21.82 7.51
CA ARG A 22 -1.82 -20.86 6.53
C ARG A 22 -2.70 -20.76 5.28
N ASP A 23 -3.14 -21.89 4.74
CA ASP A 23 -3.79 -21.92 3.43
C ASP A 23 -5.21 -21.32 3.52
N ARG A 24 -5.90 -21.54 4.65
CA ARG A 24 -7.16 -20.86 4.95
C ARG A 24 -6.99 -19.36 5.10
N ARG A 25 -5.93 -18.91 5.77
CA ARG A 25 -5.66 -17.46 5.93
C ARG A 25 -5.37 -16.83 4.59
N LEU A 26 -4.54 -17.46 3.76
CA LEU A 26 -4.23 -17.01 2.42
C LEU A 26 -5.49 -16.90 1.54
N ALA A 27 -6.37 -17.91 1.58
CA ALA A 27 -7.66 -17.86 0.90
C ALA A 27 -8.53 -16.69 1.41
N THR A 28 -8.51 -16.42 2.72
CA THR A 28 -9.24 -15.31 3.34
C THR A 28 -8.70 -13.95 2.88
N VAL A 29 -7.38 -13.78 2.75
CA VAL A 29 -6.78 -12.53 2.24
C VAL A 29 -7.18 -12.29 0.79
N LYS A 30 -7.18 -13.35 -0.03
CA LYS A 30 -7.62 -13.28 -1.43
C LYS A 30 -9.10 -12.87 -1.52
N GLN A 31 -9.97 -13.38 -0.64
CA GLN A 31 -11.36 -12.94 -0.53
C GLN A 31 -11.50 -11.48 -0.08
N LEU A 32 -10.67 -11.02 0.87
CA LEU A 32 -10.62 -9.62 1.27
C LEU A 32 -10.22 -8.71 0.10
N LYS A 33 -9.24 -9.13 -0.69
CA LYS A 33 -8.79 -8.43 -1.90
C LYS A 33 -9.94 -8.25 -2.89
N GLU A 34 -10.65 -9.33 -3.20
CA GLU A 34 -11.84 -9.30 -4.07
C GLU A 34 -12.92 -8.37 -3.52
N PHE A 35 -13.16 -8.42 -2.21
CA PHE A 35 -14.14 -7.56 -1.53
C PHE A 35 -13.78 -6.07 -1.67
N ILE A 36 -12.51 -5.71 -1.53
CA ILE A 36 -12.01 -4.32 -1.65
C ILE A 36 -12.21 -3.76 -3.06
N GLN A 37 -12.17 -4.60 -4.08
CA GLN A 37 -12.28 -4.18 -5.48
C GLN A 37 -13.73 -3.94 -5.94
N GLN A 38 -14.73 -4.42 -5.19
CA GLN A 38 -16.13 -4.22 -5.55
C GLN A 38 -16.60 -2.78 -5.25
N PRO A 39 -17.09 -2.01 -6.23
CA PRO A 39 -17.51 -0.62 -6.04
C PRO A 39 -18.60 -0.42 -4.98
N GLU A 40 -19.52 -1.36 -4.83
CA GLU A 40 -20.62 -1.36 -3.87
C GLU A 40 -20.14 -1.40 -2.40
N ASN A 41 -18.93 -1.94 -2.16
CA ASN A 41 -18.38 -2.08 -0.83
C ASN A 41 -17.71 -0.81 -0.30
N LYS A 42 -17.54 0.23 -1.13
CA LYS A 42 -16.80 1.45 -0.77
C LYS A 42 -17.26 2.08 0.55
N LEU A 43 -18.57 2.19 0.78
CA LEU A 43 -19.10 2.79 2.01
C LEU A 43 -18.68 2.01 3.26
N VAL A 44 -18.74 0.67 3.19
CA VAL A 44 -18.35 -0.22 4.28
C VAL A 44 -16.84 -0.15 4.51
N LEU A 45 -16.05 -0.12 3.43
CA LEU A 45 -14.60 0.02 3.52
C LEU A 45 -14.17 1.33 4.20
N VAL A 46 -14.84 2.46 3.91
CA VAL A 46 -14.57 3.74 4.59
C VAL A 46 -14.91 3.64 6.07
N LYS A 47 -16.09 3.12 6.42
CA LYS A 47 -16.53 2.96 7.83
C LYS A 47 -15.60 2.07 8.65
N GLN A 48 -15.01 1.05 8.03
CA GLN A 48 -14.18 0.05 8.69
C GLN A 48 -12.68 0.26 8.40
N LEU A 49 -12.29 1.40 7.84
CA LEU A 49 -10.93 1.65 7.36
C LEU A 49 -9.88 1.33 8.43
N ASP A 50 -10.06 1.85 9.65
CA ASP A 50 -9.08 1.66 10.72
C ASP A 50 -8.97 0.18 11.16
N ASN A 51 -10.08 -0.57 11.12
CA ASN A 51 -10.08 -2.02 11.42
C ASN A 51 -9.38 -2.82 10.31
N ILE A 52 -9.56 -2.44 9.05
CA ILE A 52 -8.87 -3.07 7.92
C ILE A 52 -7.36 -2.78 8.01
N LEU A 53 -6.99 -1.52 8.28
CA LEU A 53 -5.59 -1.12 8.43
C LEU A 53 -4.90 -1.88 9.57
N ALA A 54 -5.58 -2.05 10.71
CA ALA A 54 -5.07 -2.84 11.84
C ALA A 54 -4.88 -4.31 11.46
N ALA A 55 -5.90 -4.96 10.89
CA ALA A 55 -5.80 -6.38 10.51
C ALA A 55 -4.69 -6.64 9.48
N VAL A 56 -4.56 -5.77 8.48
CA VAL A 56 -3.50 -5.88 7.46
C VAL A 56 -2.12 -5.58 8.06
N HIS A 57 -2.01 -4.63 8.99
CA HIS A 57 -0.78 -4.38 9.74
C HIS A 57 -0.29 -5.64 10.45
N ASP A 58 -1.18 -6.36 11.14
CA ASP A 58 -0.84 -7.58 11.86
C ASP A 58 -0.31 -8.65 10.91
N VAL A 59 -0.95 -8.85 9.76
CA VAL A 59 -0.49 -9.77 8.70
C VAL A 59 0.91 -9.40 8.21
N LEU A 60 1.15 -8.13 7.89
CA LEU A 60 2.43 -7.64 7.38
C LEU A 60 3.59 -7.87 8.38
N ASN A 61 3.29 -7.82 9.68
CA ASN A 61 4.26 -7.95 10.77
C ASN A 61 4.49 -9.38 11.26
N GLU A 62 3.83 -10.37 10.64
CA GLU A 62 4.10 -11.77 10.96
C GLU A 62 5.56 -12.14 10.69
N SER A 63 6.15 -12.83 11.65
CA SER A 63 7.59 -13.09 11.67
C SER A 63 8.00 -14.37 10.92
N SER A 64 7.04 -15.21 10.53
CA SER A 64 7.33 -16.48 9.86
C SER A 64 7.57 -16.27 8.36
N GLU A 65 8.73 -16.70 7.87
CA GLU A 65 9.05 -16.69 6.44
C GLU A 65 8.09 -17.54 5.60
N LEU A 66 7.50 -18.60 6.20
CA LEU A 66 6.49 -19.45 5.55
C LEU A 66 5.21 -18.69 5.20
N LEU A 67 5.03 -17.48 5.73
CA LEU A 67 3.89 -16.60 5.53
C LEU A 67 4.21 -15.46 4.56
N GLN A 68 5.32 -15.54 3.81
CA GLN A 68 5.70 -14.51 2.85
C GLN A 68 4.62 -14.28 1.78
N GLU A 69 4.01 -15.33 1.21
CA GLU A 69 2.92 -15.17 0.23
C GLU A 69 1.71 -14.43 0.86
N LEU A 70 1.34 -14.82 2.09
CA LEU A 70 0.27 -14.18 2.86
C LEU A 70 0.54 -12.68 3.07
N ARG A 71 1.78 -12.35 3.47
CA ARG A 71 2.24 -10.97 3.68
C ARG A 71 2.20 -10.14 2.40
N GLN A 72 2.60 -10.72 1.27
CA GLN A 72 2.54 -10.06 -0.04
C GLN A 72 1.09 -9.81 -0.48
N GLU A 73 0.18 -10.77 -0.28
CA GLU A 73 -1.25 -10.55 -0.55
C GLU A 73 -1.84 -9.47 0.39
N GLY A 74 -1.40 -9.42 1.64
CA GLY A 74 -1.75 -8.35 2.58
C GLY A 74 -1.31 -6.97 2.10
N ALA A 75 -0.07 -6.83 1.61
CA ALA A 75 0.41 -5.61 0.98
C ALA A 75 -0.40 -5.24 -0.27
N GLY A 76 -0.79 -6.25 -1.06
CA GLY A 76 -1.68 -6.09 -2.21
C GLY A 76 -3.05 -5.54 -1.82
N CYS A 77 -3.67 -6.07 -0.77
CA CYS A 77 -4.93 -5.57 -0.22
C CYS A 77 -4.81 -4.10 0.21
N LEU A 78 -3.73 -3.73 0.90
CA LEU A 78 -3.50 -2.35 1.34
C LEU A 78 -3.36 -1.37 0.16
N GLY A 79 -2.64 -1.76 -0.88
CA GLY A 79 -2.50 -0.95 -2.10
C GLY A 79 -3.83 -0.78 -2.84
N LEU A 80 -4.60 -1.86 -2.98
CA LEU A 80 -5.93 -1.82 -3.59
C LEU A 80 -6.93 -1.01 -2.75
N LEU A 81 -6.86 -1.10 -1.41
CA LEU A 81 -7.70 -0.31 -0.52
C LEU A 81 -7.48 1.19 -0.73
N CYS A 82 -6.22 1.60 -0.82
CA CYS A 82 -5.85 2.99 -1.11
C CYS A 82 -6.41 3.45 -2.47
N ALA A 83 -6.30 2.61 -3.51
CA ALA A 83 -6.85 2.92 -4.83
C ALA A 83 -8.39 3.00 -4.82
N SER A 84 -9.07 2.02 -4.21
CA SER A 84 -10.53 1.97 -4.11
C SER A 84 -11.10 3.16 -3.34
N LEU A 85 -10.39 3.63 -2.32
CA LEU A 85 -10.76 4.76 -1.46
C LEU A 85 -9.94 6.02 -1.79
N SER A 86 -9.88 6.42 -3.06
CA SER A 86 -9.04 7.55 -3.50
C SER A 86 -9.25 8.86 -2.72
N TYR A 87 -10.45 9.11 -2.18
CA TYR A 87 -10.73 10.27 -1.30
C TYR A 87 -10.04 10.19 0.07
N GLU A 88 -9.78 8.99 0.56
CA GLU A 88 -9.07 8.71 1.82
C GLU A 88 -7.56 8.46 1.59
N ALA A 89 -7.08 8.59 0.34
CA ALA A 89 -5.72 8.22 -0.03
C ALA A 89 -4.66 8.95 0.80
N GLU A 90 -4.88 10.22 1.15
CA GLU A 90 -3.94 10.97 1.99
C GLU A 90 -3.77 10.31 3.37
N LYS A 91 -4.89 9.94 4.02
CA LYS A 91 -4.90 9.25 5.32
C LYS A 91 -4.17 7.92 5.21
N ILE A 92 -4.45 7.15 4.17
CA ILE A 92 -3.86 5.83 3.96
C ILE A 92 -2.36 5.92 3.65
N PHE A 93 -1.92 6.83 2.78
CA PHE A 93 -0.50 7.03 2.50
C PHE A 93 0.28 7.53 3.72
N LYS A 94 -0.27 8.48 4.48
CA LYS A 94 0.33 8.92 5.75
C LYS A 94 0.50 7.74 6.72
N TRP A 95 -0.51 6.90 6.82
CA TRP A 95 -0.46 5.69 7.65
C TRP A 95 0.60 4.71 7.16
N ILE A 96 0.67 4.42 5.85
CA ILE A 96 1.68 3.54 5.23
C ILE A 96 3.09 4.04 5.56
N PHE A 97 3.38 5.32 5.28
CA PHE A 97 4.71 5.87 5.50
C PHE A 97 5.07 5.99 6.98
N SER A 98 4.09 6.27 7.85
CA SER A 98 4.31 6.20 9.31
C SER A 98 4.69 4.80 9.77
N LYS A 99 3.97 3.75 9.30
CA LYS A 99 4.28 2.37 9.66
C LYS A 99 5.60 1.89 9.08
N PHE A 100 5.93 2.30 7.86
CA PHE A 100 7.25 2.11 7.26
C PHE A 100 8.35 2.66 8.18
N SER A 101 8.27 3.93 8.56
CA SER A 101 9.31 4.59 9.38
C SER A 101 9.43 4.01 10.78
N SER A 102 8.33 3.51 11.37
CA SER A 102 8.36 2.89 12.70
C SER A 102 8.85 1.43 12.70
N SER A 103 8.93 0.78 11.54
CA SER A 103 9.33 -0.63 11.46
C SER A 103 10.83 -0.78 11.65
N ALA A 104 11.25 -1.67 12.54
CA ALA A 104 12.65 -2.07 12.67
C ALA A 104 13.08 -3.16 11.65
N LYS A 105 12.11 -3.83 11.00
CA LYS A 105 12.37 -4.95 10.08
C LYS A 105 12.27 -4.49 8.63
N ASP A 106 13.35 -4.66 7.87
CA ASP A 106 13.40 -4.22 6.48
C ASP A 106 12.46 -5.02 5.56
N GLU A 107 12.23 -6.30 5.84
CA GLU A 107 11.21 -7.09 5.15
C GLU A 107 9.79 -6.51 5.29
N VAL A 108 9.45 -5.98 6.47
CA VAL A 108 8.16 -5.32 6.72
C VAL A 108 8.11 -3.96 6.01
N LYS A 109 9.21 -3.19 6.06
CA LYS A 109 9.35 -1.93 5.31
C LYS A 109 9.14 -2.15 3.81
N LEU A 110 9.73 -3.21 3.27
CA LEU A 110 9.59 -3.57 1.86
C LEU A 110 8.12 -3.83 1.48
N LEU A 111 7.36 -4.48 2.34
CA LEU A 111 5.93 -4.72 2.13
C LEU A 111 5.11 -3.41 2.09
N TYR A 112 5.44 -2.43 2.94
CA TYR A 112 4.80 -1.09 2.88
C TYR A 112 5.11 -0.36 1.58
N LEU A 113 6.35 -0.43 1.09
CA LEU A 113 6.68 0.11 -0.22
C LEU A 113 5.99 -0.64 -1.36
N CYS A 114 5.83 -1.98 -1.25
CA CYS A 114 5.03 -2.76 -2.20
C CYS A 114 3.56 -2.30 -2.21
N ALA A 115 2.96 -2.03 -1.05
CA ALA A 115 1.59 -1.52 -0.97
C ALA A 115 1.46 -0.13 -1.61
N ALA A 116 2.40 0.78 -1.33
CA ALA A 116 2.44 2.11 -1.95
C ALA A 116 2.58 2.01 -3.48
N TYR A 117 3.51 1.18 -3.96
CA TYR A 117 3.67 0.90 -5.39
C TYR A 117 2.36 0.39 -6.00
N LYS A 118 1.71 -0.59 -5.35
CA LYS A 118 0.47 -1.18 -5.86
C LYS A 118 -0.67 -0.17 -5.95
N ALA A 119 -0.79 0.73 -4.98
CA ALA A 119 -1.77 1.82 -5.02
C ALA A 119 -1.52 2.73 -6.24
N LEU A 120 -0.27 3.18 -6.42
CA LEU A 120 0.14 4.03 -7.53
C LEU A 120 -0.10 3.36 -8.89
N GLU A 121 0.25 2.08 -9.01
CA GLU A 121 0.06 1.28 -10.24
C GLU A 121 -1.42 1.14 -10.58
N THR A 122 -2.26 0.89 -9.58
CA THR A 122 -3.70 0.64 -9.78
C THR A 122 -4.44 1.90 -10.25
N VAL A 123 -4.06 3.07 -9.72
CA VAL A 123 -4.67 4.35 -10.12
C VAL A 123 -4.08 4.87 -11.43
N GLY A 124 -2.78 4.66 -11.66
CA GLY A 124 -2.10 4.94 -12.92
C GLY A 124 -2.47 6.30 -13.53
N GLU A 125 -2.80 6.28 -14.83
CA GLU A 125 -3.10 7.47 -15.65
C GLU A 125 -4.44 8.15 -15.32
N LYS A 126 -5.27 7.55 -14.46
CA LYS A 126 -6.57 8.15 -14.06
C LYS A 126 -6.41 9.40 -13.20
N LYS A 127 -5.18 9.70 -12.76
CA LYS A 127 -4.82 10.88 -11.97
C LYS A 127 -5.65 11.06 -10.68
N ALA A 128 -6.24 9.99 -10.15
CA ALA A 128 -7.13 10.07 -8.97
C ALA A 128 -6.38 10.50 -7.69
N PHE A 129 -5.06 10.37 -7.65
CA PHE A 129 -4.21 10.82 -6.54
C PHE A 129 -3.58 12.21 -6.75
N SER A 130 -4.07 13.04 -7.68
CA SER A 130 -3.43 14.33 -8.00
C SER A 130 -3.20 15.23 -6.78
N SER A 131 -4.17 15.32 -5.87
CA SER A 131 -4.08 16.16 -4.66
C SER A 131 -3.06 15.65 -3.64
N VAL A 132 -2.79 14.34 -3.60
CA VAL A 132 -1.93 13.72 -2.58
C VAL A 132 -0.53 13.40 -3.10
N MET A 133 -0.31 13.50 -4.42
CA MET A 133 0.94 13.05 -5.03
C MET A 133 2.16 13.83 -4.55
N GLN A 134 2.00 15.12 -4.24
CA GLN A 134 3.07 15.93 -3.65
C GLN A 134 3.53 15.35 -2.29
N LEU A 135 2.59 14.92 -1.45
CA LEU A 135 2.90 14.26 -0.18
C LEU A 135 3.61 12.94 -0.42
N VAL A 136 3.09 12.11 -1.32
CA VAL A 136 3.68 10.80 -1.66
C VAL A 136 5.11 10.97 -2.13
N MET A 137 5.35 11.91 -3.04
CA MET A 137 6.67 12.20 -3.58
C MET A 137 7.66 12.66 -2.50
N THR A 138 7.26 13.61 -1.65
CA THR A 138 8.11 14.10 -0.55
C THR A 138 8.44 12.97 0.43
N SER A 139 7.47 12.12 0.78
CA SER A 139 7.73 10.95 1.63
C SER A 139 8.68 9.95 0.97
N LEU A 140 8.52 9.66 -0.32
CA LEU A 140 9.42 8.76 -1.06
C LEU A 140 10.84 9.31 -1.14
N GLN A 141 11.03 10.63 -1.31
CA GLN A 141 12.35 11.25 -1.28
C GLN A 141 13.01 11.11 0.09
N SER A 142 12.28 11.43 1.16
CA SER A 142 12.79 11.25 2.52
C SER A 142 13.15 9.77 2.79
N ILE A 143 12.35 8.83 2.30
CA ILE A 143 12.68 7.40 2.38
C ILE A 143 13.96 7.10 1.59
N LEU A 144 14.07 7.58 0.34
CA LEU A 144 15.23 7.37 -0.53
C LEU A 144 16.54 7.83 0.12
N GLU A 145 16.50 8.94 0.87
CA GLU A 145 17.65 9.49 1.60
C GLU A 145 18.07 8.67 2.83
N ASN A 146 17.19 7.82 3.36
CA ASN A 146 17.38 7.11 4.64
C ASN A 146 17.30 5.57 4.53
N VAL A 147 17.23 5.00 3.31
CA VAL A 147 17.20 3.54 3.13
C VAL A 147 18.61 2.95 3.14
N ASP A 148 18.78 1.88 3.92
CA ASP A 148 20.11 1.28 4.17
C ASP A 148 20.34 -0.03 3.40
N THR A 149 19.32 -0.56 2.71
CA THR A 149 19.41 -1.82 1.96
C THR A 149 19.12 -1.65 0.47
N PRO A 150 19.81 -2.41 -0.41
CA PRO A 150 19.57 -2.37 -1.86
C PRO A 150 18.12 -2.68 -2.25
N GLU A 151 17.46 -3.59 -1.54
CA GLU A 151 16.08 -4.00 -1.81
C GLU A 151 15.08 -2.86 -1.54
N LEU A 152 15.26 -2.15 -0.42
CA LEU A 152 14.45 -0.98 -0.07
C LEU A 152 14.70 0.16 -1.05
N LEU A 153 15.96 0.42 -1.38
CA LEU A 153 16.34 1.40 -2.40
C LEU A 153 15.67 1.10 -3.74
N CYS A 154 15.83 -0.12 -4.25
CA CYS A 154 15.24 -0.55 -5.52
C CYS A 154 13.72 -0.39 -5.53
N ARG A 155 13.05 -0.77 -4.44
CA ARG A 155 11.59 -0.63 -4.34
C ARG A 155 11.15 0.83 -4.25
N CYS A 156 11.85 1.66 -3.48
CA CYS A 156 11.55 3.09 -3.37
C CYS A 156 11.72 3.79 -4.73
N VAL A 157 12.82 3.51 -5.44
CA VAL A 157 13.06 4.03 -6.79
C VAL A 157 11.95 3.62 -7.76
N LYS A 158 11.46 2.38 -7.71
CA LYS A 158 10.31 1.95 -8.54
C LYS A 158 9.06 2.78 -8.28
N CYS A 159 8.75 3.12 -7.02
CA CYS A 159 7.65 4.03 -6.70
C CYS A 159 7.88 5.42 -7.31
N ILE A 160 9.09 5.98 -7.15
CA ILE A 160 9.44 7.32 -7.67
C ILE A 160 9.33 7.36 -9.19
N LEU A 161 9.84 6.36 -9.90
CA LEU A 161 9.75 6.28 -11.36
C LEU A 161 8.29 6.22 -11.83
N LEU A 162 7.44 5.51 -11.10
CA LEU A 162 6.01 5.46 -11.40
C LEU A 162 5.33 6.81 -11.20
N VAL A 163 5.68 7.54 -10.12
CA VAL A 163 5.22 8.92 -9.92
C VAL A 163 5.75 9.84 -11.03
N ALA A 164 7.00 9.70 -11.45
CA ALA A 164 7.59 10.48 -12.53
C ALA A 164 6.83 10.29 -13.86
N ARG A 165 6.46 9.04 -14.15
CA ARG A 165 5.69 8.69 -15.35
C ARG A 165 4.26 9.25 -15.31
N CYS A 166 3.54 9.09 -14.19
CA CYS A 166 2.13 9.48 -14.11
C CYS A 166 1.92 10.97 -13.76
N TYR A 167 2.89 11.59 -13.08
CA TYR A 167 2.82 12.95 -12.52
C TYR A 167 4.16 13.71 -12.70
N PRO A 168 4.59 13.97 -13.95
CA PRO A 168 5.93 14.53 -14.24
C PRO A 168 6.17 15.94 -13.64
N HIS A 169 5.10 16.73 -13.45
CA HIS A 169 5.18 18.05 -12.82
C HIS A 169 5.52 17.98 -11.32
N ILE A 170 5.05 16.94 -10.62
CA ILE A 170 5.39 16.68 -9.22
C ILE A 170 6.85 16.24 -9.13
N PHE A 171 7.25 15.28 -9.99
CA PHE A 171 8.62 14.80 -10.03
C PHE A 171 9.64 15.93 -10.27
N SER A 172 9.40 16.77 -11.28
CA SER A 172 10.32 17.87 -11.62
C SER A 172 10.43 18.89 -10.50
N THR A 173 9.35 19.23 -9.80
CA THR A 173 9.38 20.15 -8.64
C THR A 173 10.29 19.63 -7.54
N ASN A 174 10.29 18.32 -7.32
CA ASN A 174 11.01 17.66 -6.26
C ASN A 174 12.47 17.31 -6.62
N PHE A 175 12.82 17.17 -7.91
CA PHE A 175 14.15 16.77 -8.38
C PHE A 175 14.84 17.77 -9.32
N ARG A 176 14.45 19.05 -9.28
CA ARG A 176 14.94 20.15 -10.17
C ARG A 176 16.47 20.27 -10.34
N GLY A 177 17.30 19.72 -9.45
CA GLY A 177 18.77 19.67 -9.59
C GLY A 177 19.36 18.39 -10.22
N GLY A 178 18.57 17.33 -10.39
CA GLY A 178 19.04 15.98 -10.79
C GLY A 178 18.53 15.47 -12.16
N CYS A 179 17.77 16.28 -12.90
CA CYS A 179 17.07 15.87 -14.14
C CYS A 179 17.94 15.21 -15.22
N ARG A 180 19.28 15.39 -15.22
CA ARG A 180 20.15 14.71 -16.18
C ARG A 180 20.28 13.20 -15.94
N VAL A 181 20.22 12.73 -14.70
CA VAL A 181 20.46 11.31 -14.36
C VAL A 181 19.26 10.41 -14.69
N TRP A 182 18.04 10.95 -14.59
CA TRP A 182 16.81 10.16 -14.68
C TRP A 182 16.22 10.05 -16.09
N SER A 183 16.74 10.82 -17.04
CA SER A 183 16.29 10.80 -18.45
C SER A 183 16.62 9.49 -19.20
N HIS A 184 17.50 8.65 -18.65
CA HIS A 184 17.91 7.37 -19.23
C HIS A 184 17.08 6.16 -18.76
N PHE A 185 16.12 6.34 -17.84
CA PHE A 185 15.27 5.27 -17.30
C PHE A 185 13.83 5.28 -17.85
N GLY A 186 13.59 6.02 -18.94
CA GLY A 186 12.31 6.09 -19.66
C GLY A 186 12.27 5.17 -20.88
#